data_AF-Q4DKP5-F1
#
_entry.id   AF-Q4DKP5-F1
#
_cell.length_a   1.000
_cell.length_b   1.000
_cell.length_c   1.000
_cell.angle_alpha   90.00
_cell.angle_beta   90.00
_cell.angle_gamma   90.00
#
_symmetry.space_group_name_H-M   'P 1'
#
loop_
_entity.id
_entity.type
_entity.pdbx_description
1 polymer ?
#
loop_
_entity_poly.entity_id
_entity_poly.type
_entity_poly.pdbx_seq_one_letter_code
_entity_poly.pdbx_strand_id
1 'polypeptide(L)'
;MEEHHQRVRSDTRHMYIFSRVKDFFACGDGEVADRLTQQLDKNFVDGSPNFMVVHDMLEGRGANTLIFTYQPDPNDSESTEDVLAVINPLKEKIPCLSKRCVYLLRPNNGKGISAKDPAQVVQEITMGSLDANILQSYENLLMEVYTPLFNKLGKWGKNSMAERNQFIVHLLRYADRVSELQQLQGESYVLDPVDAETWRLLQSGGVNKRGGINDPVLVHNLATTVEGWIKVVYDVVTRPPNYENELNDEKAGPKTEISLWKNRLAKLHLLEEQLETVESSRAVQYLREAKSPLLQRWTEVDLALTDALTEARENVKYLRSLDKYLDVLYSSDISQIINILPALIANIRMMYTIARYYSRRECMTALFFKVTNAIVLSCKAAINPSGVRSRIWESGQDPEMLKELLRQLQLSVDCNKAYNEEYKKAQELLARKDGKQFDFDELKFMGHFNLFTKRVDKLISVFSTVDQFMKLKTYHIEQMEGLIPRFEEYLGHLRGKTTDILDIHDNNKFDVEFKIFEHRIAELETSMQVAINSSFENITSTDNALQLLAKYQHILKNEAFAADLESKYLVIFHSYGMELENDQKTYERY
;
A
#
# COMPACT_ATOMS: atom_id res chain seq x y z
N MET A 1 -11.52 42.55 -37.06
CA MET A 1 -10.82 41.98 -35.88
C MET A 1 -9.32 41.95 -36.11
N GLU A 2 -8.84 41.52 -37.28
CA GLU A 2 -7.40 41.42 -37.59
C GLU A 2 -6.61 42.72 -37.40
N GLU A 3 -7.11 43.89 -37.84
CA GLU A 3 -6.41 45.16 -37.63
C GLU A 3 -6.27 45.56 -36.14
N HIS A 4 -7.21 45.13 -35.28
CA HIS A 4 -7.10 45.40 -33.84
C HIS A 4 -6.06 44.47 -33.21
N HIS A 5 -6.00 43.20 -33.63
CA HIS A 5 -5.05 42.24 -33.07
C HIS A 5 -3.60 42.68 -33.27
N GLN A 6 -3.26 43.23 -34.43
CA GLN A 6 -1.90 43.72 -34.74
C GLN A 6 -1.43 44.92 -33.88
N ARG A 7 -2.34 45.59 -33.15
CA ARG A 7 -1.98 46.73 -32.29
C ARG A 7 -1.76 46.36 -30.83
N VAL A 8 -2.20 45.17 -30.41
CA VAL A 8 -2.08 44.75 -29.01
C VAL A 8 -0.65 44.27 -28.78
N ARG A 9 0.05 44.92 -27.85
CA ARG A 9 1.39 44.53 -27.43
C ARG A 9 1.37 43.81 -26.10
N SER A 10 2.30 42.87 -25.94
CA SER A 10 2.57 42.25 -24.65
C SER A 10 2.94 43.29 -23.60
N ASP A 11 2.47 43.06 -22.38
CA ASP A 11 2.78 43.85 -21.20
C ASP A 11 3.26 42.92 -20.08
N THR A 12 3.51 43.48 -18.90
CA THR A 12 3.98 42.73 -17.73
C THR A 12 3.06 41.57 -17.32
N ARG A 13 1.74 41.66 -17.58
CA ARG A 13 0.77 40.59 -17.27
C ARG A 13 0.99 39.38 -18.18
N HIS A 14 1.17 39.64 -19.48
CA HIS A 14 1.45 38.60 -20.48
C HIS A 14 2.79 37.92 -20.18
N MET A 15 3.82 38.72 -19.91
CA MET A 15 5.16 38.22 -19.57
C MET A 15 5.14 37.36 -18.29
N TYR A 16 4.35 37.74 -17.27
CA TYR A 16 4.17 36.93 -16.07
C TYR A 16 3.54 35.57 -16.38
N ILE A 17 2.44 35.54 -17.15
CA ILE A 17 1.78 34.28 -17.55
C ILE A 17 2.75 33.41 -18.34
N PHE A 18 3.39 33.94 -19.37
CA PHE A 18 4.29 33.17 -20.24
C PHE A 18 5.52 32.66 -19.48
N SER A 19 6.08 33.46 -18.57
CA SER A 19 7.15 33.00 -17.67
C SER A 19 6.69 31.86 -16.78
N ARG A 20 5.50 31.96 -16.18
CA ARG A 20 4.95 30.89 -15.34
C ARG A 20 4.65 29.62 -16.12
N VAL A 21 4.04 29.74 -17.30
CA VAL A 21 3.78 28.60 -18.21
C VAL A 21 5.10 27.89 -18.52
N LYS A 22 6.15 28.65 -18.86
CA LYS A 22 7.49 28.09 -19.07
C LYS A 22 8.01 27.34 -17.84
N ASP A 23 7.94 27.95 -16.66
CA ASP A 23 8.42 27.35 -15.41
C ASP A 23 7.70 26.03 -15.08
N PHE A 24 6.36 26.00 -15.23
CA PHE A 24 5.55 24.80 -15.00
C PHE A 24 5.89 23.65 -15.95
N PHE A 25 6.16 23.95 -17.22
CA PHE A 25 6.51 22.93 -18.20
C PHE A 25 7.97 22.47 -18.06
N ALA A 26 8.91 23.39 -17.87
CA ALA A 26 10.34 23.10 -17.79
C ALA A 26 10.71 22.31 -16.52
N CYS A 27 10.04 22.54 -15.38
CA CYS A 27 10.35 21.88 -14.10
C CYS A 27 11.85 21.89 -13.72
N GLY A 28 12.57 22.96 -14.07
CA GLY A 28 14.00 23.11 -13.80
C GLY A 28 14.94 22.56 -14.88
N ASP A 29 14.42 21.94 -15.93
CA ASP A 29 15.20 21.54 -17.10
C ASP A 29 15.50 22.77 -18.00
N GLY A 30 16.78 23.12 -18.08
CA GLY A 30 17.24 24.28 -18.85
C GLY A 30 17.00 24.15 -20.36
N GLU A 31 17.17 22.96 -20.94
CA GLU A 31 16.98 22.77 -22.39
C GLU A 31 15.51 22.86 -22.77
N VAL A 32 14.62 22.31 -21.94
CA VAL A 32 13.17 22.44 -22.13
C VAL A 32 12.75 23.92 -22.01
N ALA A 33 13.31 24.64 -21.04
CA ALA A 33 13.04 26.08 -20.88
C ALA A 33 13.46 26.90 -22.11
N ASP A 34 14.60 26.58 -22.73
CA ASP A 34 15.08 27.25 -23.94
C ASP A 34 14.16 26.97 -25.14
N ARG A 35 13.75 25.71 -25.33
CA ARG A 35 12.79 25.33 -26.39
C ARG A 35 11.43 26.01 -26.21
N LEU A 36 10.91 26.07 -24.98
CA LEU A 36 9.68 26.77 -24.66
C LEU A 36 9.78 28.27 -24.90
N THR A 37 10.94 28.87 -24.64
CA THR A 37 11.20 30.28 -24.96
C THR A 37 11.09 30.53 -26.46
N GLN A 38 11.70 29.67 -27.29
CA GLN A 38 11.57 29.75 -28.74
C GLN A 38 10.12 29.56 -29.23
N GLN A 39 9.36 28.65 -28.62
CA GLN A 39 7.95 28.43 -28.95
C GLN A 39 7.06 29.62 -28.55
N LEU A 40 7.33 30.25 -27.41
CA LEU A 40 6.66 31.50 -27.00
C LEU A 40 6.97 32.64 -27.97
N ASP A 41 8.24 32.82 -28.34
CA ASP A 41 8.69 33.86 -29.28
C ASP A 41 8.19 33.63 -30.72
N LYS A 42 7.78 32.41 -31.07
CA LYS A 42 7.23 32.06 -32.38
C LYS A 42 5.70 32.10 -32.42
N ASN A 43 5.04 31.46 -31.45
CA ASN A 43 3.59 31.22 -31.51
C ASN A 43 2.78 32.25 -30.69
N PHE A 44 3.40 32.91 -29.71
CA PHE A 44 2.74 33.86 -28.80
C PHE A 44 3.23 35.31 -28.99
N VAL A 45 3.69 35.65 -30.21
CA VAL A 45 4.03 37.02 -30.58
C VAL A 45 2.84 37.97 -30.46
N ASP A 46 3.12 39.24 -30.21
CA ASP A 46 2.13 40.32 -30.13
C ASP A 46 1.11 40.25 -31.28
N GLY A 47 -0.17 40.08 -30.93
CA GLY A 47 -1.29 39.99 -31.87
C GLY A 47 -1.51 38.63 -32.54
N SER A 48 -0.71 37.60 -32.23
CA SER A 48 -0.97 36.23 -32.71
C SER A 48 -2.29 35.69 -32.15
N PRO A 49 -2.92 34.69 -32.80
CA PRO A 49 -4.15 34.07 -32.28
C PRO A 49 -3.99 33.55 -30.84
N ASN A 50 -2.89 32.84 -30.56
CA ASN A 50 -2.61 32.31 -29.22
C ASN A 50 -2.37 33.43 -28.19
N PHE A 51 -1.66 34.49 -28.58
CA PHE A 51 -1.48 35.67 -27.72
C PHE A 51 -2.82 36.33 -27.39
N MET A 52 -3.70 36.49 -28.39
CA MET A 52 -5.00 37.13 -28.23
C MET A 52 -5.94 36.33 -27.31
N VAL A 53 -5.87 34.99 -27.30
CA VAL A 53 -6.64 34.17 -26.34
C VAL A 53 -6.29 34.51 -24.90
N VAL A 54 -5.00 34.68 -24.60
CA VAL A 54 -4.50 35.07 -23.26
C VAL A 54 -4.86 36.53 -22.97
N HIS A 55 -4.70 37.43 -23.95
CA HIS A 55 -5.05 38.84 -23.82
C HIS A 55 -6.55 39.04 -23.53
N ASP A 56 -7.42 38.34 -24.25
CA ASP A 56 -8.87 38.44 -24.07
C ASP A 56 -9.28 37.99 -22.66
N MET A 57 -8.65 36.94 -22.13
CA MET A 57 -8.84 36.54 -20.73
C MET A 57 -8.36 37.62 -19.76
N LEU A 58 -7.21 38.25 -20.01
CA LEU A 58 -6.69 39.33 -19.16
C LEU A 58 -7.59 40.58 -19.17
N GLU A 59 -8.23 40.88 -20.29
CA GLU A 59 -9.13 42.03 -20.46
C GLU A 59 -10.57 41.77 -20.00
N GLY A 60 -10.91 40.55 -19.55
CA GLY A 60 -12.27 40.22 -19.13
C GLY A 60 -13.26 39.93 -20.24
N ARG A 61 -12.77 39.74 -21.47
CA ARG A 61 -13.58 39.49 -22.67
C ARG A 61 -13.58 38.01 -23.09
N GLY A 62 -12.59 37.24 -22.63
CA GLY A 62 -12.39 35.84 -22.96
C GLY A 62 -12.94 34.86 -21.93
N ALA A 63 -12.49 33.61 -22.02
CA ALA A 63 -12.79 32.59 -21.02
C ALA A 63 -12.07 32.91 -19.69
N ASN A 64 -12.66 32.44 -18.59
CA ASN A 64 -12.05 32.53 -17.26
C ASN A 64 -11.11 31.36 -16.95
N THR A 65 -11.04 30.39 -17.86
CA THR A 65 -10.18 29.22 -17.79
C THR A 65 -9.50 29.05 -19.13
N LEU A 66 -8.18 28.95 -19.11
CA LEU A 66 -7.37 28.55 -20.26
C LEU A 66 -6.52 27.34 -19.88
N ILE A 67 -6.20 26.51 -20.87
CA ILE A 67 -5.32 25.36 -20.70
C ILE A 67 -4.19 25.49 -21.70
N PHE A 68 -2.95 25.50 -21.21
CA PHE A 68 -1.77 25.39 -22.04
C PHE A 68 -1.35 23.93 -22.13
N THR A 69 -0.92 23.51 -23.32
CA THR A 69 -0.39 22.17 -23.58
C THR A 69 0.94 22.28 -24.29
N TYR A 70 1.88 21.40 -23.95
CA TYR A 70 3.17 21.28 -24.63
C TYR A 70 3.38 19.82 -25.00
N GLN A 71 2.95 19.46 -26.20
CA GLN A 71 2.88 18.09 -26.69
C GLN A 71 2.85 18.07 -28.23
N PRO A 72 3.03 16.90 -28.89
CA PRO A 72 2.91 16.80 -30.34
C PRO A 72 1.55 17.27 -30.83
N ASP A 73 1.48 17.87 -32.01
CA ASP A 73 0.24 18.40 -32.55
C ASP A 73 -0.76 17.24 -32.75
N PRO A 74 -1.94 17.25 -32.09
CA PRO A 74 -2.91 16.18 -32.24
C PRO A 74 -3.46 16.03 -33.67
N ASN A 75 -3.30 17.04 -34.53
CA ASN A 75 -3.73 16.99 -35.94
C ASN A 75 -2.64 16.49 -36.89
N ASP A 76 -1.38 16.45 -36.46
CA ASP A 76 -0.25 15.97 -37.26
C ASP A 76 0.38 14.77 -36.57
N SER A 77 -0.16 13.59 -36.87
CA SER A 77 0.31 12.31 -36.36
C SER A 77 1.74 11.93 -36.79
N GLU A 78 2.33 12.63 -37.76
CA GLU A 78 3.75 12.42 -38.12
C GLU A 78 4.69 13.34 -37.34
N SER A 79 4.20 14.47 -36.82
CA SER A 79 4.99 15.37 -36.00
C SER A 79 5.28 14.78 -34.62
N THR A 80 6.56 14.73 -34.25
CA THR A 80 7.00 14.34 -32.90
C THR A 80 7.48 15.53 -32.08
N GLU A 81 7.49 16.72 -32.69
CA GLU A 81 7.92 17.96 -32.04
C GLU A 81 6.82 18.50 -31.12
N ASP A 82 7.19 18.80 -29.88
CA ASP A 82 6.25 19.40 -28.93
C ASP A 82 5.95 20.85 -29.29
N VAL A 83 4.67 21.15 -29.48
CA VAL A 83 4.19 22.50 -29.79
C VAL A 83 3.48 23.06 -28.56
N LEU A 84 3.84 24.30 -28.19
CA LEU A 84 3.14 25.03 -27.14
C LEU A 84 1.86 25.64 -27.73
N ALA A 85 0.71 25.23 -27.21
CA ALA A 85 -0.61 25.73 -27.60
C ALA A 85 -1.39 26.22 -26.37
N VAL A 86 -2.33 27.13 -26.59
CA VAL A 86 -3.31 27.58 -25.59
C VAL A 86 -4.70 27.23 -26.10
N ILE A 87 -5.49 26.56 -25.25
CA ILE A 87 -6.81 26.06 -25.57
C ILE A 87 -7.82 26.84 -24.74
N ASN A 88 -8.85 27.34 -25.40
CA ASN A 88 -10.03 27.87 -24.75
C ASN A 88 -11.10 26.77 -24.69
N PRO A 89 -11.34 26.13 -23.53
CA PRO A 89 -12.27 25.01 -23.41
C PRO A 89 -13.75 25.39 -23.70
N LEU A 90 -14.09 26.68 -23.80
CA LEU A 90 -15.41 27.13 -24.23
C LEU A 90 -15.58 27.17 -25.75
N LYS A 91 -14.48 27.18 -26.51
CA LYS A 91 -14.49 27.29 -27.98
C LYS A 91 -14.00 26.02 -28.67
N GLU A 92 -13.11 25.28 -28.02
CA GLU A 92 -12.39 24.15 -28.61
C GLU A 92 -12.53 22.91 -27.74
N LYS A 93 -12.54 21.73 -28.38
CA LYS A 93 -12.46 20.46 -27.67
C LYS A 93 -11.05 20.31 -27.08
N ILE A 94 -10.97 19.87 -25.84
CA ILE A 94 -9.68 19.55 -25.20
C ILE A 94 -9.15 18.26 -25.86
N PRO A 95 -7.97 18.28 -26.50
CA PRO A 95 -7.37 17.09 -27.09
C PRO A 95 -6.95 16.11 -26.00
N CYS A 96 -6.66 14.86 -26.38
CA CYS A 96 -6.05 13.91 -25.46
C CYS A 96 -4.69 14.45 -25.01
N LEU A 97 -4.49 14.52 -23.69
CA LEU A 97 -3.24 15.01 -23.12
C LEU A 97 -2.23 13.85 -23.06
N SER A 98 -1.15 13.95 -23.83
CA SER A 98 -0.04 12.99 -23.79
C SER A 98 1.05 13.39 -22.81
N LYS A 99 1.10 14.68 -22.46
CA LYS A 99 2.03 15.26 -21.48
C LYS A 99 1.25 16.08 -20.45
N ARG A 100 1.97 16.69 -19.50
CA ARG A 100 1.36 17.63 -18.55
C ARG A 100 0.67 18.78 -19.27
N CYS A 101 -0.28 19.42 -18.61
CA CYS A 101 -0.89 20.67 -19.04
C CYS A 101 -0.83 21.69 -17.91
N VAL A 102 -0.92 22.97 -18.27
CA VAL A 102 -0.95 24.07 -17.30
C VAL A 102 -2.29 24.77 -17.44
N TYR A 103 -3.10 24.71 -16.40
CA TYR A 103 -4.36 25.46 -16.37
C TYR A 103 -4.13 26.84 -15.76
N LEU A 104 -4.90 27.80 -16.25
CA LEU A 104 -4.90 29.18 -15.80
C LEU A 104 -6.35 29.57 -15.56
N LEU A 105 -6.65 29.95 -14.32
CA LEU A 105 -7.98 30.30 -13.81
C LEU A 105 -7.99 31.76 -13.37
N ARG A 106 -9.10 32.44 -13.62
CA ARG A 106 -9.38 33.78 -13.11
C ARG A 106 -10.80 33.84 -12.54
N PRO A 107 -11.04 34.57 -11.44
CA PRO A 107 -12.39 34.85 -10.96
C PRO A 107 -13.24 35.51 -12.05
N ASN A 108 -14.46 35.00 -12.24
CA ASN A 108 -15.41 35.54 -13.21
C ASN A 108 -16.02 36.87 -12.72
N ASN A 109 -15.24 37.95 -12.80
CA ASN A 109 -15.69 39.31 -12.42
C ASN A 109 -15.91 40.24 -13.63
N GLY A 110 -15.62 39.78 -14.86
CA GLY A 110 -15.82 40.53 -16.11
C GLY A 110 -14.95 41.77 -16.28
N LYS A 111 -14.02 42.06 -15.36
CA LYS A 111 -13.17 43.26 -15.39
C LYS A 111 -11.76 42.94 -15.89
N GLY A 112 -11.16 43.76 -16.74
CA GLY A 112 -9.75 43.56 -17.09
C GLY A 112 -8.83 43.69 -15.86
N ILE A 113 -7.80 42.85 -15.77
CA ILE A 113 -6.74 42.98 -14.75
C ILE A 113 -5.89 44.19 -15.12
N SER A 114 -5.64 45.13 -14.20
CA SER A 114 -4.91 46.36 -14.55
C SER A 114 -3.48 46.07 -15.02
N ALA A 115 -3.11 46.58 -16.20
CA ALA A 115 -1.72 46.53 -16.68
C ALA A 115 -0.77 47.42 -15.85
N LYS A 116 -1.31 48.37 -15.06
CA LYS A 116 -0.52 49.31 -14.26
C LYS A 116 -0.02 48.73 -12.94
N ASP A 117 -0.64 47.66 -12.47
CA ASP A 117 -0.31 47.03 -11.19
C ASP A 117 -0.06 45.52 -11.40
N PRO A 118 1.20 45.11 -11.62
CA PRO A 118 1.55 43.70 -11.79
C PRO A 118 1.21 42.84 -10.57
N ALA A 119 0.99 43.40 -9.38
CA ALA A 119 0.59 42.60 -8.23
C ALA A 119 -0.83 42.02 -8.41
N GLN A 120 -1.70 42.69 -9.17
CA GLN A 120 -3.06 42.21 -9.45
C GLN A 120 -3.06 40.91 -10.25
N VAL A 121 -2.15 40.73 -11.23
CA VAL A 121 -2.11 39.50 -12.00
C VAL A 121 -1.76 38.30 -11.12
N VAL A 122 -0.89 38.50 -10.13
CA VAL A 122 -0.50 37.44 -9.17
C VAL A 122 -1.65 37.09 -8.21
N GLN A 123 -2.51 38.05 -7.87
CA GLN A 123 -3.63 37.84 -6.95
C GLN A 123 -4.89 37.28 -7.63
N GLU A 124 -5.17 37.72 -8.86
CA GLU A 124 -6.38 37.34 -9.59
C GLU A 124 -6.20 36.11 -10.48
N ILE A 125 -4.97 35.70 -10.80
CA ILE A 125 -4.73 34.51 -11.62
C ILE A 125 -4.19 33.37 -10.76
N THR A 126 -4.93 32.26 -10.77
CA THR A 126 -4.48 30.99 -10.21
C THR A 126 -4.00 30.09 -11.34
N MET A 127 -2.75 29.65 -11.27
CA MET A 127 -2.18 28.70 -12.21
C MET A 127 -1.82 27.40 -11.50
N GLY A 128 -1.95 26.28 -12.20
CA GLY A 128 -1.45 24.99 -11.72
C GLY A 128 -1.19 24.05 -12.89
N SER A 129 -0.50 22.96 -12.60
CA SER A 129 -0.22 21.91 -13.56
C SER A 129 -1.04 20.65 -13.25
N LEU A 130 -1.43 19.92 -14.30
CA LEU A 130 -1.96 18.57 -14.21
C LEU A 130 -1.09 17.66 -15.07
N ASP A 131 -0.85 16.44 -14.62
CA ASP A 131 -0.13 15.45 -15.43
C ASP A 131 -1.05 14.84 -16.49
N ALA A 132 -0.47 14.13 -17.45
CA ALA A 132 -1.20 13.48 -18.54
C ALA A 132 -2.32 12.54 -18.02
N ASN A 133 -2.08 11.87 -16.88
CA ASN A 133 -3.13 11.12 -16.19
C ASN A 133 -3.98 12.06 -15.32
N ILE A 134 -4.99 12.65 -15.96
CA ILE A 134 -5.91 13.59 -15.32
C ILE A 134 -6.68 12.93 -14.17
N LEU A 135 -7.09 11.67 -14.33
CA LEU A 135 -7.81 10.94 -13.29
C LEU A 135 -6.92 10.76 -12.05
N GLN A 136 -5.62 10.49 -12.22
CA GLN A 136 -4.68 10.36 -11.08
C GLN A 136 -4.52 11.68 -10.36
N SER A 137 -4.36 12.74 -11.14
CA SER A 137 -4.24 14.10 -10.60
C SER A 137 -5.49 14.46 -9.80
N TYR A 138 -6.67 14.06 -10.30
CA TYR A 138 -7.94 14.31 -9.65
C TYR A 138 -8.14 13.46 -8.39
N GLU A 139 -7.83 12.17 -8.42
CA GLU A 139 -7.83 11.29 -7.23
C GLU A 139 -6.93 11.86 -6.13
N ASN A 140 -5.69 12.22 -6.47
CA ASN A 140 -4.73 12.79 -5.54
C ASN A 140 -5.22 14.11 -4.95
N LEU A 141 -5.81 15.00 -5.76
CA LEU A 141 -6.40 16.25 -5.27
C LEU A 141 -7.54 15.99 -4.27
N LEU A 142 -8.40 15.01 -4.54
CA LEU A 142 -9.50 14.66 -3.63
C LEU A 142 -8.98 14.05 -2.33
N MET A 143 -8.03 13.12 -2.40
CA MET A 143 -7.55 12.34 -1.25
C MET A 143 -6.51 13.08 -0.40
N GLU A 144 -5.51 13.70 -1.02
CA GLU A 144 -4.36 14.30 -0.32
C GLU A 144 -4.57 15.79 0.02
N VAL A 145 -5.40 16.49 -0.74
CA VAL A 145 -5.60 17.95 -0.56
C VAL A 145 -6.97 18.26 0.04
N TYR A 146 -8.05 17.92 -0.67
CA TYR A 146 -9.39 18.36 -0.28
C TYR A 146 -9.94 17.61 0.93
N THR A 147 -9.75 16.29 1.02
CA THR A 147 -10.24 15.51 2.17
C THR A 147 -9.61 15.97 3.49
N PRO A 148 -8.28 16.14 3.62
CA PRO A 148 -7.66 16.68 4.83
C PRO A 148 -8.10 18.11 5.13
N LEU A 149 -8.23 18.96 4.10
CA LEU A 149 -8.71 20.34 4.25
C LEU A 149 -10.13 20.37 4.84
N PHE A 150 -11.04 19.56 4.29
CA PHE A 150 -12.42 19.40 4.75
C PHE A 150 -12.52 18.79 6.15
N ASN A 151 -11.59 17.91 6.53
CA ASN A 151 -11.46 17.37 7.89
C ASN A 151 -10.92 18.40 8.91
N LYS A 152 -10.15 19.41 8.49
CA LYS A 152 -9.64 20.46 9.39
C LYS A 152 -10.52 21.72 9.45
N LEU A 153 -11.34 21.97 8.43
CA LEU A 153 -12.29 23.10 8.41
C LEU A 153 -13.30 23.01 9.57
N GLY A 154 -13.11 23.85 10.59
CA GLY A 154 -13.94 23.85 11.79
C GLY A 154 -15.35 24.46 11.61
N LYS A 155 -15.55 25.33 10.61
CA LYS A 155 -16.85 25.95 10.31
C LYS A 155 -17.30 25.58 8.90
N TRP A 156 -18.40 24.84 8.78
CA TRP A 156 -19.04 24.46 7.51
C TRP A 156 -20.30 25.28 7.22
N GLY A 157 -20.26 26.58 7.55
CA GLY A 157 -21.41 27.46 7.41
C GLY A 157 -22.59 27.01 8.27
N LYS A 158 -23.75 26.78 7.64
CA LYS A 158 -25.00 26.34 8.30
C LYS A 158 -25.15 24.81 8.40
N ASN A 159 -24.22 24.04 7.82
CA ASN A 159 -24.32 22.59 7.81
C ASN A 159 -23.98 22.00 9.20
N SER A 160 -24.71 20.95 9.56
CA SER A 160 -24.47 20.14 10.74
C SER A 160 -23.19 19.30 10.61
N MET A 161 -22.65 18.84 11.74
CA MET A 161 -21.52 17.91 11.75
C MET A 161 -21.84 16.57 11.04
N ALA A 162 -23.11 16.15 11.07
CA ALA A 162 -23.56 14.94 10.39
C ALA A 162 -23.52 15.11 8.86
N GLU A 163 -24.03 16.22 8.32
CA GLU A 163 -23.98 16.52 6.88
C GLU A 163 -22.54 16.65 6.37
N ARG A 164 -21.66 17.27 7.18
CA ARG A 164 -20.22 17.32 6.91
C ARG A 164 -19.62 15.92 6.80
N ASN A 165 -19.85 15.05 7.78
CA ASN A 165 -19.31 13.69 7.77
C ASN A 165 -19.86 12.89 6.60
N GLN A 166 -21.15 13.06 6.27
CA GLN A 166 -21.76 12.42 5.11
C GLN A 166 -21.12 12.87 3.80
N PHE A 167 -20.88 14.18 3.64
CA PHE A 167 -20.19 14.71 2.47
C PHE A 167 -18.77 14.14 2.33
N ILE A 168 -18.00 14.10 3.43
CA ILE A 168 -16.64 13.55 3.44
C ILE A 168 -16.66 12.06 3.06
N VAL A 169 -17.60 11.27 3.60
CA VAL A 169 -17.76 9.86 3.22
C VAL A 169 -18.12 9.71 1.74
N HIS A 170 -18.98 10.57 1.20
CA HIS A 170 -19.29 10.57 -0.24
C HIS A 170 -18.08 10.95 -1.09
N LEU A 171 -17.29 11.93 -0.66
CA LEU A 171 -16.07 12.36 -1.34
C LEU A 171 -15.05 11.22 -1.41
N LEU A 172 -14.83 10.51 -0.29
CA LEU A 172 -13.96 9.34 -0.22
C LEU A 172 -14.44 8.21 -1.14
N ARG A 173 -15.74 7.89 -1.13
CA ARG A 173 -16.30 6.87 -2.06
C ARG A 173 -16.16 7.26 -3.53
N TYR A 174 -16.26 8.55 -3.81
CA TYR A 174 -16.10 9.06 -5.17
C TYR A 174 -14.63 8.99 -5.61
N ALA A 175 -13.68 9.32 -4.73
CA ALA A 175 -12.26 9.12 -4.97
C ALA A 175 -11.93 7.63 -5.19
N ASP A 176 -12.47 6.73 -4.37
CA ASP A 176 -12.35 5.27 -4.59
C ASP A 176 -12.84 4.87 -5.99
N ARG A 177 -13.96 5.43 -6.44
CA ARG A 177 -14.50 5.16 -7.78
C ARG A 177 -13.61 5.71 -8.90
N VAL A 178 -12.99 6.87 -8.70
CA VAL A 178 -12.01 7.41 -9.65
C VAL A 178 -10.79 6.50 -9.73
N SER A 179 -10.28 6.03 -8.58
CA SER A 179 -9.19 5.06 -8.49
C SER A 179 -9.52 3.75 -9.24
N GLU A 180 -10.73 3.21 -9.04
CA GLU A 180 -11.22 2.04 -9.78
C GLU A 180 -11.19 2.28 -11.30
N LEU A 181 -11.63 3.45 -11.77
CA LEU A 181 -11.62 3.79 -13.20
C LEU A 181 -10.19 3.94 -13.76
N GLN A 182 -9.26 4.43 -12.95
CA GLN A 182 -7.87 4.55 -13.36
C GLN A 182 -7.18 3.21 -13.56
N GLN A 183 -7.47 2.24 -12.71
CA GLN A 183 -6.90 0.89 -12.82
C GLN A 183 -7.42 0.14 -14.06
N LEU A 184 -8.46 0.66 -14.72
CA LEU A 184 -8.92 0.19 -16.02
C LEU A 184 -8.13 0.81 -17.20
N GLN A 185 -7.38 1.91 -16.99
CA GLN A 185 -6.59 2.54 -18.03
C GLN A 185 -5.41 1.63 -18.43
N GLY A 186 -5.48 1.08 -19.65
CA GLY A 186 -4.46 0.17 -20.20
C GLY A 186 -5.03 -1.16 -20.69
N GLU A 187 -6.23 -1.55 -20.21
CA GLU A 187 -6.96 -2.74 -20.65
C GLU A 187 -8.27 -2.32 -21.33
N SER A 188 -8.17 -1.53 -22.40
CA SER A 188 -9.35 -1.08 -23.13
C SER A 188 -9.83 -2.16 -24.09
N TYR A 189 -10.70 -3.04 -23.61
CA TYR A 189 -11.59 -3.78 -24.50
C TYR A 189 -12.61 -2.76 -25.02
N VAL A 190 -12.57 -2.47 -26.32
CA VAL A 190 -13.58 -1.64 -26.98
C VAL A 190 -14.39 -2.55 -27.88
N LEU A 191 -15.71 -2.58 -27.66
CA LEU A 191 -16.62 -3.24 -28.58
C LEU A 191 -16.88 -2.32 -29.78
N ASP A 192 -16.56 -2.80 -30.98
CA ASP A 192 -16.87 -2.07 -32.21
C ASP A 192 -18.39 -1.98 -32.40
N PRO A 193 -18.97 -0.79 -32.61
CA PRO A 193 -20.38 -0.67 -32.91
C PRO A 193 -20.70 -1.30 -34.28
N VAL A 194 -21.94 -1.76 -34.46
CA VAL A 194 -22.43 -2.12 -35.81
C VAL A 194 -22.37 -0.88 -36.69
N ASP A 195 -21.89 -1.04 -37.92
CA ASP A 195 -21.74 0.08 -38.85
C ASP A 195 -23.09 0.76 -39.11
N ALA A 196 -23.06 2.09 -39.20
CA ALA A 196 -24.26 2.92 -39.27
C ALA A 196 -25.13 2.61 -40.50
N GLU A 197 -24.52 2.16 -41.60
CA GLU A 197 -25.22 1.80 -42.83
C GLU A 197 -26.00 0.48 -42.65
N THR A 198 -25.37 -0.56 -42.11
CA THR A 198 -26.01 -1.82 -41.72
C THR A 198 -27.15 -1.55 -40.74
N TRP A 199 -26.94 -0.72 -39.72
CA TRP A 199 -28.02 -0.34 -38.81
C TRP A 199 -29.19 0.30 -39.54
N ARG A 200 -28.92 1.29 -40.40
CA ARG A 200 -29.97 1.96 -41.18
C ARG A 200 -30.73 0.98 -42.08
N LEU A 201 -30.06 0.04 -42.72
CA LEU A 201 -30.67 -0.95 -43.62
C LEU A 201 -31.51 -1.99 -42.86
N LEU A 202 -31.06 -2.44 -41.68
CA LEU A 202 -31.81 -3.32 -40.80
C LEU A 202 -33.07 -2.64 -40.24
N GLN A 203 -32.98 -1.35 -39.89
CA GLN A 203 -34.08 -0.56 -39.33
C GLN A 203 -35.13 -0.14 -40.37
N SER A 204 -34.66 0.28 -41.55
CA SER A 204 -35.55 0.68 -42.64
C SER A 204 -36.21 -0.52 -43.33
N GLY A 205 -35.74 -1.75 -43.03
CA GLY A 205 -36.20 -2.98 -43.64
C GLY A 205 -35.95 -3.04 -45.15
N GLY A 206 -35.02 -2.22 -45.68
CA GLY A 206 -34.85 -1.92 -47.11
C GLY A 206 -34.71 -3.17 -48.01
N VAL A 207 -34.87 -3.15 -49.35
CA VAL A 207 -35.44 -2.19 -50.33
C VAL A 207 -36.82 -2.69 -50.82
N ASN A 208 -37.28 -3.87 -50.40
CA ASN A 208 -38.53 -4.48 -50.84
C ASN A 208 -39.18 -5.24 -49.68
N LYS A 209 -40.40 -4.84 -49.32
CA LYS A 209 -41.33 -5.48 -48.37
C LYS A 209 -41.04 -6.98 -48.13
N ARG A 210 -40.20 -7.27 -47.10
CA ARG A 210 -39.84 -8.56 -46.42
C ARG A 210 -38.42 -8.53 -45.80
N GLY A 211 -37.97 -7.37 -45.30
CA GLY A 211 -37.04 -7.21 -44.18
C GLY A 211 -35.56 -7.55 -44.44
N GLY A 212 -34.64 -6.67 -44.02
CA GLY A 212 -33.18 -6.85 -44.11
C GLY A 212 -32.62 -8.16 -43.53
N ILE A 213 -33.46 -8.93 -42.82
CA ILE A 213 -33.23 -10.30 -42.35
C ILE A 213 -33.00 -11.30 -43.51
N ASN A 214 -33.54 -11.04 -44.70
CA ASN A 214 -33.37 -11.90 -45.88
C ASN A 214 -32.16 -11.52 -46.75
N ASP A 215 -31.43 -10.44 -46.41
CA ASP A 215 -30.20 -10.07 -47.11
C ASP A 215 -29.01 -10.80 -46.48
N PRO A 216 -28.41 -11.79 -47.19
CA PRO A 216 -27.32 -12.57 -46.65
C PRO A 216 -26.07 -11.74 -46.35
N VAL A 217 -25.86 -10.60 -47.03
CA VAL A 217 -24.71 -9.73 -46.81
C VAL A 217 -24.87 -8.95 -45.51
N LEU A 218 -26.04 -8.38 -45.26
CA LEU A 218 -26.32 -7.66 -44.01
C LEU A 218 -26.27 -8.57 -42.79
N VAL A 219 -26.84 -9.78 -42.91
CA VAL A 219 -26.76 -10.80 -41.85
C VAL A 219 -25.32 -11.21 -41.60
N HIS A 220 -24.49 -11.35 -42.66
CA HIS A 220 -23.08 -11.68 -42.52
C HIS A 220 -22.30 -10.57 -41.80
N ASN A 221 -22.47 -9.30 -42.18
CA ASN A 221 -21.80 -8.18 -41.51
C ASN A 221 -22.15 -8.10 -40.02
N LEU A 222 -23.45 -8.20 -39.71
CA LEU A 222 -23.94 -8.23 -38.32
C LEU A 222 -23.35 -9.42 -37.55
N ALA A 223 -23.29 -10.60 -38.17
CA ALA A 223 -22.71 -11.80 -37.58
C ALA A 223 -21.21 -11.61 -37.28
N THR A 224 -20.45 -10.98 -38.18
CA THR A 224 -19.02 -10.68 -37.97
C THR A 224 -18.80 -9.74 -36.78
N THR A 225 -19.60 -8.67 -36.67
CA THR A 225 -19.53 -7.75 -35.52
C THR A 225 -19.84 -8.46 -34.20
N VAL A 226 -20.94 -9.23 -34.16
CA VAL A 226 -21.33 -10.00 -32.98
C VAL A 226 -20.28 -11.05 -32.62
N GLU A 227 -19.62 -11.68 -33.60
CA GLU A 227 -18.51 -12.60 -33.34
C GLU A 227 -17.31 -11.89 -32.72
N GLY A 228 -17.02 -10.65 -33.10
CA GLY A 228 -16.03 -9.80 -32.44
C GLY A 228 -16.38 -9.58 -30.96
N TRP A 229 -17.63 -9.23 -30.66
CA TRP A 229 -18.09 -9.08 -29.29
C TRP A 229 -17.98 -10.37 -28.48
N ILE A 230 -18.36 -11.52 -29.06
CA ILE A 230 -18.24 -12.83 -28.39
C ILE A 230 -16.79 -13.10 -27.96
N LYS A 231 -15.81 -12.80 -28.83
CA LYS A 231 -14.39 -12.97 -28.49
C LYS A 231 -13.98 -12.08 -27.32
N VAL A 232 -14.35 -10.80 -27.36
CA VAL A 232 -14.04 -9.85 -26.29
C VAL A 232 -14.66 -10.29 -24.96
N VAL A 233 -15.96 -10.65 -24.96
CA VAL A 233 -16.65 -11.10 -23.74
C VAL A 233 -15.99 -12.36 -23.18
N TYR A 234 -15.70 -13.33 -24.04
CA TYR A 234 -15.00 -14.55 -23.65
C TYR A 234 -13.64 -14.25 -23.01
N ASP A 235 -12.82 -13.41 -23.64
CA ASP A 235 -11.49 -13.05 -23.13
C ASP A 235 -11.54 -12.32 -21.78
N VAL A 236 -12.53 -11.46 -21.55
CA VAL A 236 -12.69 -10.75 -20.27
C VAL A 236 -13.15 -11.69 -19.17
N VAL A 237 -14.15 -12.55 -19.46
CA VAL A 237 -14.74 -13.46 -18.47
C VAL A 237 -13.75 -14.54 -18.04
N THR A 238 -12.99 -15.09 -18.98
CA THR A 238 -12.07 -16.23 -18.78
C THR A 238 -10.70 -15.88 -18.21
N ARG A 239 -10.40 -14.60 -17.95
CA ARG A 239 -9.18 -14.18 -17.24
C ARG A 239 -9.41 -14.19 -15.72
N PRO A 240 -9.22 -15.30 -14.99
CA PRO A 240 -9.30 -15.27 -13.53
C PRO A 240 -8.15 -14.42 -12.97
N PRO A 241 -8.23 -14.03 -11.69
CA PRO A 241 -7.07 -13.53 -10.97
C PRO A 241 -5.89 -14.51 -11.04
N ASN A 242 -4.70 -14.03 -11.38
CA ASN A 242 -3.49 -14.85 -11.38
C ASN A 242 -2.96 -15.00 -9.95
N TYR A 243 -3.52 -15.95 -9.20
CA TYR A 243 -3.13 -16.19 -7.81
C TYR A 243 -1.68 -16.64 -7.63
N GLU A 244 -1.01 -17.17 -8.67
CA GLU A 244 0.41 -17.51 -8.57
C GLU A 244 1.27 -16.26 -8.39
N ASN A 245 0.99 -15.20 -9.16
CA ASN A 245 1.64 -13.91 -8.99
C ASN A 245 1.31 -13.27 -7.64
N GLU A 246 0.04 -13.34 -7.23
CA GLU A 246 -0.41 -12.78 -5.94
C GLU A 246 0.25 -13.45 -4.73
N LEU A 247 0.58 -14.75 -4.83
CA LEU A 247 1.26 -15.51 -3.77
C LEU A 247 2.78 -15.26 -3.72
N ASN A 248 3.34 -14.56 -4.70
CA ASN A 248 4.76 -14.18 -4.72
C ASN A 248 5.00 -12.76 -4.17
N ASP A 249 3.95 -11.97 -3.97
CA ASP A 249 4.09 -10.62 -3.41
C ASP A 249 3.99 -10.66 -1.88
N GLU A 250 5.14 -10.69 -1.21
CA GLU A 250 5.25 -10.63 0.25
C GLU A 250 4.75 -9.31 0.86
N LYS A 251 4.58 -8.26 0.04
CA LYS A 251 4.02 -6.98 0.47
C LYS A 251 2.50 -6.92 0.26
N ALA A 252 1.92 -7.88 -0.45
CA ALA A 252 0.47 -7.95 -0.64
C ALA A 252 -0.23 -8.29 0.68
N GLY A 253 -0.99 -7.33 1.19
CA GLY A 253 -1.91 -7.53 2.31
C GLY A 253 -3.35 -7.84 1.85
N PRO A 254 -4.27 -8.18 2.76
CA PRO A 254 -5.61 -8.64 2.40
C PRO A 254 -6.47 -7.56 1.72
N LYS A 255 -6.12 -6.27 1.85
CA LYS A 255 -6.77 -5.19 1.08
C LYS A 255 -6.49 -5.25 -0.43
N THR A 256 -5.38 -5.85 -0.85
CA THR A 256 -5.10 -6.05 -2.29
C THR A 256 -6.05 -7.07 -2.89
N GLU A 257 -6.46 -8.08 -2.12
CA GLU A 257 -7.48 -9.06 -2.53
C GLU A 257 -8.85 -8.41 -2.75
N ILE A 258 -9.27 -7.51 -1.86
CA ILE A 258 -10.48 -6.70 -2.05
C ILE A 258 -10.37 -5.88 -3.34
N SER A 259 -9.23 -5.22 -3.55
CA SER A 259 -8.98 -4.38 -4.72
C SER A 259 -9.01 -5.20 -6.01
N LEU A 260 -8.42 -6.39 -6.01
CA LEU A 260 -8.42 -7.33 -7.12
C LEU A 260 -9.83 -7.74 -7.54
N TRP A 261 -10.70 -8.07 -6.57
CA TRP A 261 -12.09 -8.40 -6.87
C TRP A 261 -12.94 -7.18 -7.26
N LYS A 262 -12.67 -6.00 -6.67
CA LYS A 262 -13.29 -4.74 -7.12
C LYS A 262 -12.91 -4.42 -8.57
N ASN A 263 -11.64 -4.60 -8.94
CA ASN A 263 -11.16 -4.37 -10.30
C ASN A 263 -11.81 -5.33 -11.29
N ARG A 264 -11.89 -6.62 -10.95
CA ARG A 264 -12.62 -7.60 -11.78
C ARG A 264 -14.08 -7.20 -11.95
N LEU A 265 -14.76 -6.79 -10.88
CA LEU A 265 -16.14 -6.33 -10.93
C LEU A 265 -16.30 -5.08 -11.82
N ALA A 266 -15.38 -4.11 -11.70
CA ALA A 266 -15.39 -2.90 -12.52
C ALA A 266 -15.17 -3.20 -14.01
N LYS A 267 -14.24 -4.10 -14.36
CA LYS A 267 -14.00 -4.56 -15.75
C LYS A 267 -15.23 -5.20 -16.35
N LEU A 268 -15.88 -6.09 -15.61
CA LEU A 268 -17.09 -6.78 -16.07
C LEU A 268 -18.27 -5.83 -16.23
N HIS A 269 -18.45 -4.88 -15.31
CA HIS A 269 -19.50 -3.86 -15.44
C HIS A 269 -19.26 -2.90 -16.61
N LEU A 270 -18.01 -2.53 -16.88
CA LEU A 270 -17.69 -1.72 -18.06
C LEU A 270 -18.05 -2.47 -19.35
N LEU A 271 -17.77 -3.77 -19.41
CA LEU A 271 -18.15 -4.60 -20.55
C LEU A 271 -19.67 -4.69 -20.71
N GLU A 272 -20.42 -4.85 -19.61
CA GLU A 272 -21.89 -4.83 -19.58
C GLU A 272 -22.43 -3.50 -20.13
N GLU A 273 -21.88 -2.35 -19.69
CA GLU A 273 -22.25 -1.02 -20.19
C GLU A 273 -21.91 -0.80 -21.67
N GLN A 274 -20.76 -1.32 -22.14
CA GLN A 274 -20.40 -1.27 -23.55
C GLN A 274 -21.37 -2.11 -24.41
N LEU A 275 -21.77 -3.29 -23.93
CA LEU A 275 -22.74 -4.15 -24.62
C LEU A 275 -24.11 -3.47 -24.78
N GLU A 276 -24.54 -2.69 -23.80
CA GLU A 276 -25.73 -1.85 -23.90
C GLU A 276 -25.53 -0.71 -24.91
N THR A 277 -24.37 -0.05 -24.87
CA THR A 277 -24.02 1.08 -25.75
C THR A 277 -23.99 0.70 -27.22
N VAL A 278 -23.50 -0.51 -27.56
CA VAL A 278 -23.46 -1.02 -28.95
C VAL A 278 -24.80 -1.64 -29.42
N GLU A 279 -25.87 -1.50 -28.62
CA GLU A 279 -27.20 -2.08 -28.86
C GLU A 279 -27.15 -3.60 -29.09
N SER A 280 -26.31 -4.33 -28.33
CA SER A 280 -26.06 -5.76 -28.56
C SER A 280 -27.33 -6.63 -28.53
N SER A 281 -28.26 -6.35 -27.61
CA SER A 281 -29.54 -7.07 -27.51
C SER A 281 -30.35 -6.97 -28.81
N ARG A 282 -30.29 -5.83 -29.48
CA ARG A 282 -30.98 -5.60 -30.75
C ARG A 282 -30.32 -6.36 -31.88
N ALA A 283 -28.99 -6.34 -31.97
CA ALA A 283 -28.24 -7.09 -32.97
C ALA A 283 -28.51 -8.60 -32.85
N VAL A 284 -28.52 -9.12 -31.62
CA VAL A 284 -28.84 -10.53 -31.33
C VAL A 284 -30.28 -10.88 -31.71
N GLN A 285 -31.23 -9.97 -31.54
CA GLN A 285 -32.62 -10.18 -31.96
C GLN A 285 -32.73 -10.35 -33.49
N TYR A 286 -32.02 -9.54 -34.28
CA TYR A 286 -31.97 -9.73 -35.75
C TYR A 286 -31.33 -11.06 -36.14
N LEU A 287 -30.21 -11.45 -35.51
CA LEU A 287 -29.58 -12.75 -35.74
C LEU A 287 -30.50 -13.92 -35.35
N ARG A 288 -31.37 -13.73 -34.34
CA ARG A 288 -32.37 -14.71 -33.92
C ARG A 288 -33.42 -14.94 -35.00
N GLU A 289 -33.90 -13.87 -35.61
CA GLU A 289 -34.85 -13.93 -36.72
C GLU A 289 -34.23 -14.54 -37.98
N ALA A 290 -32.94 -14.28 -38.22
CA ALA A 290 -32.15 -14.87 -39.31
C ALA A 290 -31.71 -16.33 -39.05
N LYS A 291 -32.03 -16.92 -37.87
CA LYS A 291 -31.63 -18.27 -37.45
C LYS A 291 -30.11 -18.50 -37.53
N SER A 292 -29.32 -17.50 -37.16
CA SER A 292 -27.87 -17.59 -37.17
C SER A 292 -27.34 -18.65 -36.19
N PRO A 293 -26.34 -19.48 -36.56
CA PRO A 293 -25.72 -20.43 -35.64
C PRO A 293 -24.93 -19.73 -34.51
N LEU A 294 -24.61 -18.44 -34.64
CA LEU A 294 -23.89 -17.68 -33.60
C LEU A 294 -24.70 -17.49 -32.32
N LEU A 295 -26.01 -17.68 -32.35
CA LEU A 295 -26.89 -17.49 -31.18
C LEU A 295 -26.51 -18.40 -30.01
N GLN A 296 -26.05 -19.61 -30.30
CA GLN A 296 -25.60 -20.54 -29.25
C GLN A 296 -24.36 -19.97 -28.54
N ARG A 297 -23.34 -19.57 -29.32
CA ARG A 297 -22.12 -18.98 -28.78
C ARG A 297 -22.38 -17.67 -28.03
N TRP A 298 -23.28 -16.83 -28.54
CA TRP A 298 -23.72 -15.62 -27.84
C TRP A 298 -24.33 -15.95 -26.47
N THR A 299 -25.27 -16.90 -26.44
CA THR A 299 -25.94 -17.31 -25.21
C THR A 299 -24.94 -17.87 -24.19
N GLU A 300 -23.96 -18.64 -24.63
CA GLU A 300 -22.89 -19.17 -23.77
C GLU A 300 -22.06 -18.05 -23.12
N VAL A 301 -21.61 -17.05 -23.89
CA VAL A 301 -20.80 -15.95 -23.34
C VAL A 301 -21.61 -14.96 -22.50
N ASP A 302 -22.89 -14.73 -22.83
CA ASP A 302 -23.81 -13.87 -22.07
C ASP A 302 -24.11 -14.47 -20.68
N LEU A 303 -24.36 -15.78 -20.62
CA LEU A 303 -24.49 -16.51 -19.36
C LEU A 303 -23.19 -16.50 -18.55
N ALA A 304 -22.04 -16.68 -19.21
CA ALA A 304 -20.73 -16.64 -18.56
C ALA A 304 -20.41 -15.25 -17.98
N LEU A 305 -20.77 -14.16 -18.69
CA LEU A 305 -20.65 -12.79 -18.19
C LEU A 305 -21.53 -12.57 -16.95
N THR A 306 -22.78 -13.03 -16.99
CA THR A 306 -23.72 -12.93 -15.87
C THR A 306 -23.22 -13.69 -14.63
N ASP A 307 -22.67 -14.90 -14.82
CA ASP A 307 -22.08 -15.69 -13.72
C ASP A 307 -20.83 -15.01 -13.16
N ALA A 308 -19.95 -14.50 -14.02
CA ALA A 308 -18.73 -13.78 -13.60
C ALA A 308 -19.04 -12.47 -12.84
N LEU A 309 -20.05 -11.70 -13.27
CA LEU A 309 -20.54 -10.53 -12.55
C LEU A 309 -21.08 -10.90 -11.16
N THR A 310 -21.82 -12.01 -11.09
CA THR A 310 -22.39 -12.53 -9.84
C THR A 310 -21.29 -13.00 -8.89
N GLU A 311 -20.31 -13.75 -9.41
CA GLU A 311 -19.10 -14.17 -8.70
C GLU A 311 -18.35 -12.96 -8.12
N ALA A 312 -18.00 -11.99 -8.96
CA ALA A 312 -17.22 -10.84 -8.53
C ALA A 312 -17.95 -10.00 -7.48
N ARG A 313 -19.26 -9.78 -7.65
CA ARG A 313 -20.11 -9.06 -6.69
C ARG A 313 -20.20 -9.78 -5.35
N GLU A 314 -20.39 -11.09 -5.36
CA GLU A 314 -20.46 -11.90 -4.14
C GLU A 314 -19.11 -11.90 -3.39
N ASN A 315 -18.01 -12.07 -4.11
CA ASN A 315 -16.68 -12.09 -3.52
C ASN A 315 -16.32 -10.74 -2.90
N VAL A 316 -16.59 -9.61 -3.59
CA VAL A 316 -16.42 -8.27 -3.02
C VAL A 316 -17.25 -8.10 -1.74
N LYS A 317 -18.51 -8.56 -1.73
CA LYS A 317 -19.39 -8.48 -0.56
C LYS A 317 -18.81 -9.23 0.65
N TYR A 318 -18.37 -10.47 0.46
CA TYR A 318 -17.80 -11.26 1.56
C TYR A 318 -16.47 -10.70 2.04
N LEU A 319 -15.58 -10.29 1.13
CA LEU A 319 -14.29 -9.72 1.50
C LEU A 319 -14.45 -8.40 2.28
N ARG A 320 -15.33 -7.50 1.83
CA ARG A 320 -15.63 -6.24 2.55
C ARG A 320 -16.22 -6.48 3.95
N SER A 321 -16.86 -7.64 4.20
CA SER A 321 -17.35 -7.97 5.54
C SER A 321 -16.22 -8.14 6.57
N LEU A 322 -14.98 -8.35 6.09
CA LEU A 322 -13.78 -8.48 6.90
C LEU A 322 -13.07 -7.14 7.15
N ASP A 323 -13.42 -6.06 6.42
CA ASP A 323 -12.67 -4.78 6.40
C ASP A 323 -12.26 -4.28 7.78
N LYS A 324 -13.20 -4.26 8.73
CA LYS A 324 -12.94 -3.78 10.11
C LYS A 324 -11.84 -4.56 10.84
N TYR A 325 -11.68 -5.84 10.55
CA TYR A 325 -10.61 -6.67 11.11
C TYR A 325 -9.31 -6.46 10.35
N LEU A 326 -9.41 -6.32 9.02
CA LEU A 326 -8.25 -6.07 8.17
C LEU A 326 -7.58 -4.74 8.51
N ASP A 327 -8.34 -3.69 8.83
CA ASP A 327 -7.81 -2.38 9.26
C ASP A 327 -6.86 -2.48 10.45
N VAL A 328 -7.19 -3.33 11.43
CA VAL A 328 -6.36 -3.55 12.63
C VAL A 328 -5.01 -4.18 12.26
N LEU A 329 -4.95 -5.01 11.21
CA LEU A 329 -3.70 -5.62 10.75
C LEU A 329 -2.68 -4.58 10.23
N TYR A 330 -3.12 -3.34 9.94
CA TYR A 330 -2.25 -2.25 9.50
C TYR A 330 -1.91 -1.24 10.62
N SER A 331 -2.35 -1.50 11.87
CA SER A 331 -2.19 -0.55 12.99
C SER A 331 -0.81 -0.59 13.67
N SER A 332 0.04 -1.58 13.37
CA SER A 332 1.29 -1.85 14.12
C SER A 332 1.08 -2.20 15.61
N ASP A 333 -0.16 -2.41 16.07
CA ASP A 333 -0.48 -2.84 17.43
C ASP A 333 -0.70 -4.36 17.47
N ILE A 334 0.35 -5.10 17.83
CA ILE A 334 0.33 -6.56 17.88
C ILE A 334 -0.70 -7.07 18.91
N SER A 335 -0.88 -6.37 20.03
CA SER A 335 -1.84 -6.77 21.06
C SER A 335 -3.27 -6.68 20.54
N GLN A 336 -3.60 -5.62 19.79
CA GLN A 336 -4.90 -5.51 19.12
C GLN A 336 -5.08 -6.59 18.04
N ILE A 337 -4.03 -6.91 17.28
CA ILE A 337 -4.08 -8.00 16.30
C ILE A 337 -4.44 -9.32 17.00
N ILE A 338 -3.74 -9.69 18.08
CA ILE A 338 -4.04 -10.90 18.86
C ILE A 338 -5.50 -10.93 19.31
N ASN A 339 -6.02 -9.81 19.81
CA ASN A 339 -7.40 -9.70 20.30
C ASN A 339 -8.46 -9.95 19.20
N ILE A 340 -8.18 -9.60 17.94
CA ILE A 340 -9.12 -9.79 16.85
C ILE A 340 -9.01 -11.15 16.14
N LEU A 341 -7.91 -11.90 16.34
CA LEU A 341 -7.66 -13.18 15.67
C LEU A 341 -8.83 -14.17 15.78
N PRO A 342 -9.43 -14.41 16.98
CA PRO A 342 -10.53 -15.36 17.10
C PRO A 342 -11.73 -14.95 16.23
N ALA A 343 -12.05 -13.66 16.20
CA ALA A 343 -13.16 -13.14 15.41
C ALA A 343 -12.85 -13.18 13.91
N LEU A 344 -11.64 -12.79 13.50
CA LEU A 344 -11.21 -12.81 12.10
C LEU A 344 -11.27 -14.24 11.52
N ILE A 345 -10.63 -15.20 12.19
CA ILE A 345 -10.59 -16.60 11.74
C ILE A 345 -11.99 -17.21 11.74
N ALA A 346 -12.83 -16.91 12.73
CA ALA A 346 -14.22 -17.37 12.74
C ALA A 346 -15.04 -16.84 11.55
N ASN A 347 -14.84 -15.57 11.15
CA ASN A 347 -15.51 -14.98 9.99
C ASN A 347 -14.97 -15.58 8.67
N ILE A 348 -13.66 -15.80 8.53
CA ILE A 348 -13.09 -16.48 7.36
C ILE A 348 -13.64 -17.90 7.22
N ARG A 349 -13.71 -18.66 8.33
CA ARG A 349 -14.34 -20.00 8.35
C ARG A 349 -15.80 -19.94 7.93
N MET A 350 -16.56 -18.96 8.42
CA MET A 350 -17.97 -18.78 8.05
C MET A 350 -18.10 -18.48 6.55
N MET A 351 -17.26 -17.59 6.02
CA MET A 351 -17.19 -17.29 4.59
C MET A 351 -16.88 -18.54 3.76
N TYR A 352 -15.93 -19.37 4.17
CA TYR A 352 -15.63 -20.65 3.50
C TYR A 352 -16.82 -21.62 3.46
N THR A 353 -17.65 -21.57 4.50
CA THR A 353 -18.84 -22.43 4.61
C THR A 353 -20.00 -21.92 3.75
N ILE A 354 -20.21 -20.61 3.68
CA ILE A 354 -21.40 -19.99 3.06
C ILE A 354 -21.16 -19.53 1.62
N ALA A 355 -19.98 -18.96 1.32
CA ALA A 355 -19.72 -18.37 0.02
C ALA A 355 -19.70 -19.43 -1.09
N ARG A 356 -20.42 -19.17 -2.18
CA ARG A 356 -20.51 -20.08 -3.32
C ARG A 356 -19.24 -20.03 -4.15
N TYR A 357 -18.74 -18.82 -4.42
CA TYR A 357 -17.61 -18.61 -5.32
C TYR A 357 -16.27 -18.46 -4.59
N TYR A 358 -16.22 -17.69 -3.50
CA TYR A 358 -14.96 -17.45 -2.78
C TYR A 358 -14.43 -18.67 -2.01
N SER A 359 -15.25 -19.71 -1.79
CA SER A 359 -14.83 -20.92 -1.06
C SER A 359 -13.91 -21.87 -1.84
N ARG A 360 -13.36 -21.43 -2.97
CA ARG A 360 -12.33 -22.15 -3.73
C ARG A 360 -10.98 -22.15 -2.99
N ARG A 361 -10.19 -23.20 -3.22
CA ARG A 361 -8.90 -23.43 -2.55
C ARG A 361 -7.92 -22.29 -2.78
N GLU A 362 -7.83 -21.80 -4.00
CA GLU A 362 -6.89 -20.77 -4.44
C GLU A 362 -7.20 -19.43 -3.76
N CYS A 363 -8.49 -19.05 -3.71
CA CYS A 363 -8.95 -17.82 -3.07
C CYS A 363 -8.66 -17.85 -1.55
N MET A 364 -8.97 -18.96 -0.88
CA MET A 364 -8.73 -19.12 0.55
C MET A 364 -7.23 -19.11 0.87
N THR A 365 -6.42 -19.80 0.07
CA THR A 365 -4.96 -19.82 0.24
C THR A 365 -4.38 -18.41 0.07
N ALA A 366 -4.81 -17.68 -0.97
CA ALA A 366 -4.38 -16.29 -1.20
C ALA A 366 -4.80 -15.36 -0.06
N LEU A 367 -6.03 -15.48 0.46
CA LEU A 367 -6.47 -14.68 1.60
C LEU A 367 -5.64 -14.95 2.85
N PHE A 368 -5.46 -16.22 3.23
CA PHE A 368 -4.66 -16.56 4.41
C PHE A 368 -3.20 -16.12 4.25
N PHE A 369 -2.63 -16.26 3.06
CA PHE A 369 -1.30 -15.77 2.74
C PHE A 369 -1.19 -14.25 2.95
N LYS A 370 -2.11 -13.48 2.36
CA LYS A 370 -2.14 -12.02 2.49
C LYS A 370 -2.40 -11.55 3.92
N VAL A 371 -3.32 -12.19 4.66
CA VAL A 371 -3.54 -11.93 6.09
C VAL A 371 -2.27 -12.16 6.89
N THR A 372 -1.60 -13.29 6.64
CA THR A 372 -0.34 -13.64 7.33
C THR A 372 0.76 -12.64 7.02
N ASN A 373 0.91 -12.22 5.76
CA ASN A 373 1.88 -11.20 5.37
C ASN A 373 1.61 -9.86 6.07
N ALA A 374 0.35 -9.42 6.13
CA ALA A 374 -0.01 -8.20 6.86
C ALA A 374 0.35 -8.27 8.35
N ILE A 375 0.13 -9.42 9.00
CA ILE A 375 0.54 -9.64 10.40
C ILE A 375 2.07 -9.56 10.53
N VAL A 376 2.82 -10.25 9.67
CA VAL A 376 4.30 -10.21 9.70
C VAL A 376 4.83 -8.79 9.47
N LEU A 377 4.26 -8.04 8.52
CA LEU A 377 4.62 -6.65 8.26
C LEU A 377 4.30 -5.76 9.46
N SER A 378 3.16 -5.96 10.13
CA SER A 378 2.81 -5.26 11.35
C SER A 378 3.79 -5.56 12.48
N CYS A 379 4.20 -6.83 12.65
CA CYS A 379 5.24 -7.19 13.62
C CYS A 379 6.57 -6.52 13.29
N LYS A 380 7.01 -6.52 12.02
CA LYS A 380 8.22 -5.84 11.57
C LYS A 380 8.17 -4.33 11.84
N ALA A 381 7.02 -3.69 11.59
CA ALA A 381 6.81 -2.26 11.85
C ALA A 381 6.79 -1.94 13.35
N ALA A 382 6.21 -2.80 14.18
CA ALA A 382 6.22 -2.64 15.64
C ALA A 382 7.63 -2.81 16.23
N ILE A 383 8.42 -3.75 15.70
CA ILE A 383 9.82 -3.99 16.11
C ILE A 383 10.74 -2.85 15.62
N ASN A 384 10.52 -2.33 14.41
CA ASN A 384 11.29 -1.23 13.84
C ASN A 384 10.40 -0.11 13.26
N PRO A 385 9.83 0.76 14.11
CA PRO A 385 8.95 1.84 13.67
C PRO A 385 9.62 2.82 12.71
N SER A 386 10.95 2.91 12.75
CA SER A 386 11.71 3.82 11.90
C SER A 386 11.85 3.37 10.45
N GLY A 387 11.66 2.07 10.18
CA GLY A 387 11.99 1.45 8.89
C GLY A 387 13.50 1.41 8.55
N VAL A 388 14.35 2.07 9.33
CA VAL A 388 15.80 2.10 9.11
C VAL A 388 16.43 0.88 9.78
N ARG A 389 16.96 -0.04 8.97
CA ARG A 389 17.49 -1.35 9.42
C ARG A 389 18.52 -1.24 10.55
N SER A 390 19.41 -0.24 10.49
CA SER A 390 20.49 -0.05 11.46
C SER A 390 19.99 0.39 12.85
N ARG A 391 18.80 1.00 12.94
CA ARG A 391 18.28 1.59 14.18
C ARG A 391 17.82 0.57 15.20
N ILE A 392 17.53 -0.67 14.81
CA ILE A 392 17.14 -1.71 15.78
C ILE A 392 18.27 -1.95 16.80
N TRP A 393 19.52 -1.82 16.37
CA TRP A 393 20.69 -1.92 17.24
C TRP A 393 20.86 -0.72 18.19
N GLU A 394 20.30 0.44 17.86
CA GLU A 394 20.33 1.63 18.73
C GLU A 394 19.45 1.46 19.95
N SER A 395 18.36 0.69 19.85
CA SER A 395 17.54 0.30 20.99
C SER A 395 18.32 -0.46 22.06
N GLY A 396 19.40 -1.14 21.68
CA GLY A 396 20.30 -1.84 22.62
C GLY A 396 21.23 -0.93 23.42
N GLN A 397 21.16 0.40 23.25
CA GLN A 397 21.98 1.37 23.98
C GLN A 397 21.22 2.04 25.13
N ASP A 398 19.90 1.98 25.14
CA ASP A 398 19.04 2.55 26.17
C ASP A 398 18.18 1.46 26.82
N PRO A 399 18.18 1.31 28.16
CA PRO A 399 17.43 0.26 28.84
C PRO A 399 15.91 0.27 28.57
N GLU A 400 15.29 1.44 28.45
CA GLU A 400 13.84 1.53 28.22
C GLU A 400 13.49 1.17 26.76
N MET A 401 14.27 1.64 25.79
CA MET A 401 14.11 1.21 24.39
C MET A 401 14.34 -0.28 24.20
N LEU A 402 15.34 -0.86 24.87
CA LEU A 402 15.62 -2.30 24.81
C LEU A 402 14.47 -3.14 25.40
N LYS A 403 13.91 -2.69 26.53
CA LYS A 403 12.76 -3.34 27.16
C LYS A 403 11.53 -3.31 26.26
N GLU A 404 11.27 -2.18 25.59
CA GLU A 404 10.18 -2.09 24.62
C GLU A 404 10.43 -2.98 23.40
N LEU A 405 11.65 -3.04 22.88
CA LEU A 405 12.02 -3.94 21.78
C LEU A 405 11.78 -5.41 22.14
N LEU A 406 12.27 -5.86 23.31
CA LEU A 406 12.04 -7.22 23.80
C LEU A 406 10.55 -7.53 23.96
N ARG A 407 9.75 -6.56 24.42
CA ARG A 407 8.28 -6.70 24.51
C ARG A 407 7.64 -6.90 23.15
N GLN A 408 8.04 -6.13 22.13
CA GLN A 408 7.50 -6.25 20.77
C GLN A 408 7.91 -7.56 20.09
N LEU A 409 9.14 -8.01 20.31
CA LEU A 409 9.60 -9.32 19.86
C LEU A 409 8.77 -10.45 20.50
N GLN A 410 8.58 -10.42 21.83
CA GLN A 410 7.77 -11.41 22.53
C GLN A 410 6.31 -11.42 22.04
N LEU A 411 5.70 -10.25 21.88
CA LEU A 411 4.36 -10.13 21.32
C LEU A 411 4.25 -10.71 19.90
N SER A 412 5.29 -10.56 19.08
CA SER A 412 5.31 -11.14 17.73
C SER A 412 5.27 -12.67 17.77
N VAL A 413 5.97 -13.29 18.72
CA VAL A 413 5.95 -14.74 18.95
C VAL A 413 4.57 -15.19 19.44
N ASP A 414 4.01 -14.47 20.41
CA ASP A 414 2.70 -14.77 20.97
C ASP A 414 1.59 -14.61 19.92
N CYS A 415 1.73 -13.66 19.01
CA CYS A 415 0.84 -13.47 17.87
C CYS A 415 0.84 -14.68 16.92
N ASN A 416 2.01 -15.23 16.60
CA ASN A 416 2.07 -16.45 15.78
C ASN A 416 1.44 -17.64 16.49
N LYS A 417 1.69 -17.81 17.80
CA LYS A 417 1.06 -18.87 18.60
C LYS A 417 -0.47 -18.75 18.58
N ALA A 418 -1.00 -17.56 18.88
CA ALA A 418 -2.43 -17.30 18.86
C ALA A 418 -3.05 -17.55 17.47
N TYR A 419 -2.37 -17.14 16.40
CA TYR A 419 -2.83 -17.37 15.03
C TYR A 419 -2.93 -18.85 14.69
N ASN A 420 -1.89 -19.63 15.01
CA ASN A 420 -1.88 -21.08 14.78
C ASN A 420 -2.94 -21.81 15.61
N GLU A 421 -3.13 -21.41 16.87
CA GLU A 421 -4.18 -21.97 17.74
C GLU A 421 -5.58 -21.70 17.20
N GLU A 422 -5.88 -20.46 16.81
CA GLU A 422 -7.19 -20.09 16.27
C GLU A 422 -7.47 -20.78 14.92
N TYR A 423 -6.45 -20.90 14.06
CA TYR A 423 -6.58 -21.66 12.82
C TYR A 423 -6.88 -23.14 13.09
N LYS A 424 -6.13 -23.79 14.00
CA LYS A 424 -6.36 -25.19 14.36
C LYS A 424 -7.75 -25.40 14.96
N LYS A 425 -8.20 -24.52 15.85
CA LYS A 425 -9.58 -24.53 16.38
C LYS A 425 -10.61 -24.45 15.26
N ALA A 426 -10.37 -23.63 14.23
CA ALA A 426 -11.27 -23.53 13.09
C ALA A 426 -11.33 -24.82 12.27
N GLN A 427 -10.18 -25.49 12.05
CA GLN A 427 -10.13 -26.80 11.39
C GLN A 427 -10.90 -27.88 12.16
N GLU A 428 -10.67 -27.98 13.47
CA GLU A 428 -11.36 -28.95 14.34
C GLU A 428 -12.87 -28.77 14.30
N LEU A 429 -13.35 -27.52 14.28
CA LEU A 429 -14.77 -27.21 14.21
C LEU A 429 -15.40 -27.53 12.85
N LEU A 430 -14.63 -27.48 11.76
CA LEU A 430 -15.08 -27.92 10.44
C LEU A 430 -15.12 -29.45 10.35
N ALA A 431 -14.11 -30.13 10.88
CA ALA A 431 -14.02 -31.59 10.90
C ALA A 431 -15.19 -32.23 11.67
N ARG A 432 -15.63 -31.61 12.78
CA ARG A 432 -16.77 -32.10 13.59
C ARG A 432 -18.13 -32.06 12.90
N LYS A 433 -18.28 -31.28 11.82
CA LYS A 433 -19.58 -31.07 11.16
C LYS A 433 -19.79 -31.93 9.91
N ASP A 434 -18.92 -32.91 9.67
CA ASP A 434 -18.83 -33.68 8.41
C ASP A 434 -18.88 -32.78 7.17
N GLY A 435 -18.36 -31.56 7.32
CA GLY A 435 -18.42 -30.50 6.33
C GLY A 435 -17.14 -30.38 5.52
N LYS A 436 -17.06 -29.31 4.73
CA LYS A 436 -15.82 -28.94 4.03
C LYS A 436 -14.68 -28.83 5.04
N GLN A 437 -13.52 -29.37 4.71
CA GLN A 437 -12.29 -29.21 5.51
C GLN A 437 -11.41 -28.13 4.89
N PHE A 438 -10.59 -27.47 5.72
CA PHE A 438 -9.53 -26.60 5.22
C PHE A 438 -8.46 -27.46 4.55
N ASP A 439 -8.62 -27.70 3.25
CA ASP A 439 -7.60 -28.28 2.38
C ASP A 439 -6.88 -27.14 1.64
N PHE A 440 -6.11 -26.35 2.38
CA PHE A 440 -5.36 -25.20 1.84
C PHE A 440 -3.86 -25.44 1.96
N ASP A 441 -3.07 -24.66 1.23
CA ASP A 441 -1.61 -24.75 1.30
C ASP A 441 -1.09 -24.04 2.56
N GLU A 442 -1.17 -24.73 3.71
CA GLU A 442 -0.73 -24.22 5.02
C GLU A 442 0.75 -23.86 5.03
N LEU A 443 1.57 -24.56 4.26
CA LEU A 443 3.01 -24.29 4.18
C LEU A 443 3.28 -22.92 3.59
N LYS A 444 2.49 -22.46 2.61
CA LYS A 444 2.68 -21.13 2.00
C LYS A 444 2.49 -19.99 2.98
N PHE A 445 1.44 -20.02 3.81
CA PHE A 445 1.16 -18.92 4.72
C PHE A 445 1.75 -19.15 6.13
N MET A 446 1.55 -20.32 6.74
CA MET A 446 2.10 -20.60 8.07
C MET A 446 3.60 -20.79 8.04
N GLY A 447 4.15 -21.40 6.99
CA GLY A 447 5.59 -21.62 6.86
C GLY A 447 6.35 -20.30 6.92
N HIS A 448 5.88 -19.29 6.19
CA HIS A 448 6.45 -17.94 6.20
C HIS A 448 6.42 -17.29 7.60
N PHE A 449 5.27 -17.32 8.30
CA PHE A 449 5.16 -16.75 9.65
C PHE A 449 6.00 -17.52 10.68
N ASN A 450 6.07 -18.84 10.57
CA ASN A 450 6.89 -19.68 11.44
C ASN A 450 8.39 -19.41 11.24
N LEU A 451 8.84 -19.18 10.01
CA LEU A 451 10.22 -18.78 9.73
C LEU A 451 10.54 -17.41 10.35
N PHE A 452 9.65 -16.43 10.18
CA PHE A 452 9.78 -15.13 10.83
C PHE A 452 9.84 -15.25 12.36
N THR A 453 8.96 -16.05 12.96
CA THR A 453 8.94 -16.25 14.41
C THR A 453 10.22 -16.90 14.92
N LYS A 454 10.76 -17.90 14.21
CA LYS A 454 12.07 -18.49 14.54
C LYS A 454 13.20 -17.46 14.48
N ARG A 455 13.15 -16.51 13.55
CA ARG A 455 14.11 -15.40 13.50
C ARG A 455 13.94 -14.47 14.70
N VAL A 456 12.70 -14.15 15.06
CA VAL A 456 12.36 -13.35 16.24
C VAL A 456 12.86 -14.00 17.54
N ASP A 457 12.69 -15.32 17.71
CA ASP A 457 13.20 -16.05 18.88
C ASP A 457 14.72 -15.89 19.05
N LYS A 458 15.47 -15.96 17.94
CA LYS A 458 16.93 -15.71 17.94
C LYS A 458 17.25 -14.28 18.35
N LEU A 459 16.48 -13.30 17.87
CA LEU A 459 16.65 -11.91 18.26
C LEU A 459 16.33 -11.67 19.74
N ILE A 460 15.30 -12.33 20.29
CA ILE A 460 15.02 -12.31 21.73
C ILE A 460 16.23 -12.80 22.51
N SER A 461 16.87 -13.90 22.09
CA SER A 461 18.11 -14.40 22.71
C SER A 461 19.24 -13.36 22.67
N VAL A 462 19.50 -12.75 21.50
CA VAL A 462 20.53 -11.70 21.34
C VAL A 462 20.26 -10.51 22.25
N PHE A 463 19.06 -9.93 22.20
CA PHE A 463 18.73 -8.71 22.95
C PHE A 463 18.57 -8.96 24.46
N SER A 464 18.20 -10.18 24.88
CA SER A 464 18.23 -10.57 26.30
C SER A 464 19.66 -10.65 26.82
N THR A 465 20.59 -11.13 25.99
CA THR A 465 22.02 -11.11 26.31
C THR A 465 22.56 -9.67 26.39
N VAL A 466 22.13 -8.78 25.49
CA VAL A 466 22.45 -7.34 25.58
C VAL A 466 21.96 -6.74 26.90
N ASP A 467 20.72 -7.00 27.30
CA ASP A 467 20.16 -6.53 28.59
C ASP A 467 20.97 -7.03 29.79
N GLN A 468 21.38 -8.30 29.78
CA GLN A 468 22.23 -8.89 30.83
C GLN A 468 23.57 -8.15 30.95
N PHE A 469 24.26 -7.90 29.84
CA PHE A 469 25.57 -7.22 29.85
C PHE A 469 25.45 -5.71 30.13
N MET A 470 24.34 -5.07 29.77
CA MET A 470 24.06 -3.68 30.19
C MET A 470 23.89 -3.56 31.71
N LYS A 471 23.17 -4.51 32.32
CA LYS A 471 23.05 -4.58 33.78
C LYS A 471 24.41 -4.85 34.42
N LEU A 472 25.17 -5.80 33.89
CA LEU A 472 26.52 -6.10 34.37
C LEU A 472 27.43 -4.86 34.41
N LYS A 473 27.40 -4.07 33.32
CA LYS A 473 28.11 -2.78 33.21
C LYS A 473 27.63 -1.75 34.24
N THR A 474 26.33 -1.74 34.56
CA THR A 474 25.74 -0.82 35.54
C THR A 474 26.14 -1.15 36.97
N TYR A 475 26.25 -2.44 37.33
CA TYR A 475 26.57 -2.88 38.70
C TYR A 475 28.07 -2.84 39.05
N HIS A 476 28.97 -2.62 38.09
CA HIS A 476 30.43 -2.50 38.28
C HIS A 476 31.02 -3.66 39.10
N ILE A 477 30.81 -4.90 38.63
CA ILE A 477 31.37 -6.09 39.27
C ILE A 477 32.80 -6.29 38.78
N GLU A 478 33.78 -6.03 39.65
CA GLU A 478 35.23 -6.04 39.36
C GLU A 478 35.67 -7.33 38.64
N GLN A 479 35.22 -8.49 39.13
CA GLN A 479 35.59 -9.80 38.57
C GLN A 479 35.06 -10.03 37.14
N MET A 480 34.10 -9.22 36.69
CA MET A 480 33.41 -9.36 35.41
C MET A 480 33.76 -8.25 34.41
N GLU A 481 34.54 -7.23 34.81
CA GLU A 481 34.88 -6.10 33.95
C GLU A 481 35.56 -6.53 32.65
N GLY A 482 36.43 -7.54 32.71
CA GLY A 482 37.14 -8.08 31.55
C GLY A 482 36.25 -8.80 30.52
N LEU A 483 35.00 -9.14 30.88
CA LEU A 483 34.06 -9.83 29.98
C LEU A 483 33.26 -8.85 29.11
N ILE A 484 33.06 -7.62 29.58
CA ILE A 484 32.26 -6.61 28.87
C ILE A 484 32.87 -6.26 27.50
N PRO A 485 34.18 -5.97 27.36
CA PRO A 485 34.78 -5.67 26.06
C PRO A 485 34.70 -6.84 25.07
N ARG A 486 34.80 -8.08 25.57
CA ARG A 486 34.67 -9.29 24.74
C ARG A 486 33.25 -9.43 24.18
N PHE A 487 32.24 -9.18 25.03
CA PHE A 487 30.85 -9.16 24.58
C PHE A 487 30.59 -8.04 23.55
N GLU A 488 31.10 -6.83 23.79
CA GLU A 488 30.97 -5.70 22.85
C GLU A 488 31.63 -6.02 21.49
N GLU A 489 32.78 -6.72 21.46
CA GLU A 489 33.41 -7.21 20.24
C GLU A 489 32.52 -8.22 19.49
N TYR A 490 31.97 -9.21 20.21
CA TYR A 490 31.16 -10.27 19.61
C TYR A 490 29.83 -9.74 19.07
N LEU A 491 29.19 -8.84 19.81
CA LEU A 491 28.00 -8.12 19.35
C LEU A 491 28.33 -7.23 18.14
N GLY A 492 29.48 -6.56 18.16
CA GLY A 492 29.98 -5.75 17.05
C GLY A 492 30.16 -6.56 15.76
N HIS A 493 30.68 -7.78 15.85
CA HIS A 493 30.80 -8.69 14.69
C HIS A 493 29.45 -9.11 14.12
N LEU A 494 28.49 -9.50 14.99
CA LEU A 494 27.14 -9.86 14.56
C LEU A 494 26.47 -8.68 13.86
N ARG A 495 26.55 -7.49 14.48
CA ARG A 495 26.01 -6.24 13.92
C ARG A 495 26.65 -5.86 12.60
N GLY A 496 27.97 -5.96 12.48
CA GLY A 496 28.71 -5.53 11.29
C GLY A 496 28.50 -6.42 10.07
N LYS A 497 28.19 -7.70 10.29
CA LYS A 497 27.98 -8.67 9.20
C LYS A 497 26.52 -8.86 8.79
N THR A 498 25.58 -8.43 9.62
CA THR A 498 24.14 -8.53 9.33
C THR A 498 23.61 -7.19 8.79
N THR A 499 22.80 -7.23 7.73
CA THR A 499 22.27 -6.03 7.08
C THR A 499 20.84 -5.72 7.52
N ASP A 500 19.95 -6.70 7.39
CA ASP A 500 18.56 -6.63 7.83
C ASP A 500 18.27 -7.84 8.70
N ILE A 501 18.21 -7.65 10.01
CA ILE A 501 18.05 -8.76 10.96
C ILE A 501 16.62 -9.32 10.97
N LEU A 502 15.65 -8.59 10.42
CA LEU A 502 14.25 -9.01 10.28
C LEU A 502 13.95 -9.66 8.91
N ASP A 503 14.93 -9.67 8.00
CA ASP A 503 14.81 -10.34 6.71
C ASP A 503 15.07 -11.84 6.87
N ILE A 504 14.10 -12.64 6.40
CA ILE A 504 14.19 -14.11 6.41
C ILE A 504 14.69 -14.67 5.08
N HIS A 505 14.83 -13.84 4.05
CA HIS A 505 15.28 -14.21 2.70
C HIS A 505 16.78 -13.91 2.49
N ASP A 506 17.54 -13.80 3.59
CA ASP A 506 18.96 -13.46 3.61
C ASP A 506 19.89 -14.64 3.27
N ASN A 507 19.38 -15.69 2.61
CA ASN A 507 20.12 -16.92 2.28
C ASN A 507 20.82 -17.56 3.51
N ASN A 508 20.15 -17.57 4.67
CA ASN A 508 20.66 -18.08 5.95
C ASN A 508 21.90 -17.33 6.50
N LYS A 509 22.22 -16.15 5.98
CA LYS A 509 23.42 -15.40 6.39
C LYS A 509 23.41 -15.07 7.87
N PHE A 510 22.30 -14.53 8.40
CA PHE A 510 22.16 -14.27 9.82
C PHE A 510 22.23 -15.56 10.64
N ASP A 511 21.64 -16.67 10.17
CA ASP A 511 21.63 -17.92 10.91
C ASP A 511 23.05 -18.49 11.13
N VAL A 512 23.95 -18.28 10.17
CA VAL A 512 25.37 -18.63 10.30
C VAL A 512 26.05 -17.75 11.35
N GLU A 513 25.89 -16.43 11.25
CA GLU A 513 26.52 -15.49 12.18
C GLU A 513 25.95 -15.59 13.61
N PHE A 514 24.65 -15.89 13.74
CA PHE A 514 23.99 -16.14 15.02
C PHE A 514 24.57 -17.39 15.71
N LYS A 515 24.79 -18.48 14.98
CA LYS A 515 25.45 -19.69 15.55
C LYS A 515 26.87 -19.40 16.05
N ILE A 516 27.62 -18.56 15.34
CA ILE A 516 28.96 -18.13 15.76
C ILE A 516 28.85 -17.29 17.04
N PHE A 517 27.88 -16.37 17.10
CA PHE A 517 27.60 -15.56 18.28
C PHE A 517 27.22 -16.45 19.49
N GLU A 518 26.29 -17.39 19.34
CA GLU A 518 25.89 -18.33 20.41
C GLU A 518 27.07 -19.10 20.98
N HIS A 519 27.94 -19.64 20.12
CA HIS A 519 29.14 -20.34 20.57
C HIS A 519 30.06 -19.47 21.43
N ARG A 520 30.28 -18.22 21.00
CA ARG A 520 31.09 -17.23 21.75
C ARG A 520 30.42 -16.79 23.06
N ILE A 521 29.09 -16.71 23.10
CA ILE A 521 28.35 -16.44 24.34
C ILE A 521 28.51 -17.59 25.32
N ALA A 522 28.46 -18.86 24.88
CA ALA A 522 28.70 -20.01 25.78
C ALA A 522 30.12 -20.01 26.41
N GLU A 523 31.13 -19.55 25.66
CA GLU A 523 32.49 -19.34 26.20
C GLU A 523 32.51 -18.21 27.27
N LEU A 524 31.76 -17.13 27.05
CA LEU A 524 31.60 -16.05 28.03
C LEU A 524 30.84 -16.51 29.27
N GLU A 525 29.78 -17.30 29.12
CA GLU A 525 29.03 -17.86 30.25
C GLU A 525 29.92 -18.76 31.12
N THR A 526 30.80 -19.55 30.51
CA THR A 526 31.81 -20.34 31.24
C THR A 526 32.78 -19.42 32.01
N SER A 527 33.20 -18.31 31.39
CA SER A 527 34.07 -17.32 32.05
C SER A 527 33.35 -16.59 33.18
N MET A 528 32.06 -16.29 33.02
CA MET A 528 31.20 -15.74 34.06
C MET A 528 31.10 -16.72 35.24
N GLN A 529 30.92 -18.01 34.97
CA GLN A 529 30.85 -19.04 36.00
C GLN A 529 32.13 -19.08 36.87
N VAL A 530 33.31 -18.94 36.24
CA VAL A 530 34.58 -18.83 36.95
C VAL A 530 34.64 -17.56 37.79
N ALA A 531 34.26 -16.41 37.23
CA ALA A 531 34.26 -15.14 37.94
C ALA A 531 33.29 -15.11 39.15
N ILE A 532 32.12 -15.74 39.03
CA ILE A 532 31.19 -15.93 40.16
C ILE A 532 31.88 -16.73 41.25
N ASN A 533 32.46 -17.89 40.92
CA ASN A 533 33.14 -18.74 41.90
C ASN A 533 34.26 -17.99 42.62
N SER A 534 35.15 -17.31 41.89
CA SER A 534 36.26 -16.55 42.47
C SER A 534 35.81 -15.37 43.34
N SER A 535 34.63 -14.80 43.08
CA SER A 535 34.06 -13.73 43.92
C SER A 535 33.66 -14.21 45.32
N PHE A 536 33.41 -15.50 45.50
CA PHE A 536 33.01 -16.11 46.78
C PHE A 536 34.10 -17.00 47.40
N GLU A 537 35.31 -17.09 46.82
CA GLU A 537 36.42 -17.86 47.39
C GLU A 537 37.00 -17.24 48.67
N ASN A 538 37.10 -15.90 48.74
CA ASN A 538 37.70 -15.17 49.87
C ASN A 538 36.75 -14.10 50.42
N ILE A 539 35.68 -14.54 51.10
CA ILE A 539 34.70 -13.65 51.72
C ILE A 539 35.31 -12.97 52.94
N THR A 540 35.38 -11.63 52.94
CA THR A 540 35.86 -10.81 54.07
C THR A 540 34.73 -10.25 54.94
N SER A 541 33.52 -10.23 54.41
CA SER A 541 32.31 -9.77 55.10
C SER A 541 31.10 -10.50 54.51
N THR A 542 30.36 -11.20 55.38
CA THR A 542 29.12 -11.88 55.01
C THR A 542 28.11 -10.92 54.36
N ASP A 543 27.95 -9.70 54.87
CA ASP A 543 27.00 -8.71 54.35
C ASP A 543 27.34 -8.29 52.91
N ASN A 544 28.62 -7.99 52.65
CA ASN A 544 29.07 -7.66 51.29
C ASN A 544 28.87 -8.83 50.31
N ALA A 545 29.10 -10.07 50.76
CA ALA A 545 28.88 -11.25 49.94
C ALA A 545 27.39 -11.46 49.61
N LEU A 546 26.48 -11.26 50.58
CA LEU A 546 25.04 -11.31 50.35
C LEU A 546 24.58 -10.22 49.37
N GLN A 547 25.09 -8.99 49.52
CA GLN A 547 24.79 -7.91 48.57
C GLN A 547 25.30 -8.22 47.17
N LEU A 548 26.50 -8.80 47.04
CA LEU A 548 27.05 -9.21 45.75
C LEU A 548 26.23 -10.35 45.12
N LEU A 549 25.80 -11.34 45.91
CA LEU A 549 24.93 -12.42 45.45
C LEU A 549 23.60 -11.88 44.94
N ALA A 550 22.98 -10.95 45.67
CA ALA A 550 21.74 -10.30 45.23
C ALA A 550 21.92 -9.55 43.90
N LYS A 551 23.07 -8.88 43.69
CA LYS A 551 23.41 -8.27 42.39
C LYS A 551 23.50 -9.33 41.28
N TYR A 552 24.21 -10.45 41.51
CA TYR A 552 24.28 -11.52 40.53
C TYR A 552 22.91 -12.11 40.18
N GLN A 553 22.06 -12.38 41.17
CA GLN A 553 20.69 -12.88 40.93
C GLN A 553 19.83 -11.90 40.13
N HIS A 554 20.05 -10.60 40.29
CA HIS A 554 19.33 -9.59 39.52
C HIS A 554 19.79 -9.51 38.05
N ILE A 555 21.09 -9.68 37.81
CA ILE A 555 21.71 -9.64 36.47
C ILE A 555 21.47 -10.95 35.71
N LEU A 556 21.76 -12.08 36.35
CA LEU A 556 21.80 -13.42 35.76
C LEU A 556 20.46 -14.13 35.98
N LYS A 557 19.48 -13.84 35.12
CA LYS A 557 18.15 -14.47 35.18
C LYS A 557 18.06 -15.82 34.45
N ASN A 558 19.14 -16.26 33.81
CA ASN A 558 19.17 -17.54 33.10
C ASN A 558 19.13 -18.69 34.11
N GLU A 559 18.31 -19.73 33.85
CA GLU A 559 18.20 -20.93 34.67
C GLU A 559 19.55 -21.61 34.90
N ALA A 560 20.47 -21.51 33.93
CA ALA A 560 21.82 -22.07 34.03
C ALA A 560 22.60 -21.56 35.25
N PHE A 561 22.44 -20.30 35.63
CA PHE A 561 23.12 -19.71 36.80
C PHE A 561 22.32 -19.86 38.09
N ALA A 562 21.02 -20.18 38.02
CA ALA A 562 20.16 -20.23 39.20
C ALA A 562 20.66 -21.25 40.23
N ALA A 563 20.99 -22.47 39.78
CA ALA A 563 21.52 -23.52 40.64
C ALA A 563 22.90 -23.17 41.20
N ASP A 564 23.76 -22.54 40.38
CA ASP A 564 25.09 -22.16 40.84
C ASP A 564 25.04 -21.03 41.88
N LEU A 565 24.22 -20.00 41.67
CA LEU A 565 24.01 -18.92 42.64
C LEU A 565 23.37 -19.42 43.93
N GLU A 566 22.45 -20.38 43.85
CA GLU A 566 21.87 -21.03 45.03
C GLU A 566 22.94 -21.75 45.85
N SER A 567 23.89 -22.42 45.21
CA SER A 567 25.02 -23.08 45.92
C SER A 567 25.90 -22.09 46.70
N LYS A 568 25.97 -20.82 46.29
CA LYS A 568 26.78 -19.79 46.96
C LYS A 568 26.22 -19.38 48.32
N TYR A 569 24.92 -19.56 48.57
CA TYR A 569 24.36 -19.37 49.92
C TYR A 569 25.05 -20.26 50.94
N LEU A 570 25.42 -21.49 50.59
CA LEU A 570 26.12 -22.41 51.50
C LEU A 570 27.54 -21.90 51.83
N VAL A 571 28.24 -21.33 50.84
CA VAL A 571 29.58 -20.75 51.04
C VAL A 571 29.52 -19.52 51.95
N ILE A 572 28.55 -18.64 51.72
CA ILE A 572 28.31 -17.46 52.55
C ILE A 572 27.92 -17.86 53.98
N PHE A 573 27.06 -18.88 54.12
CA PHE A 573 26.65 -19.40 55.43
C PHE A 573 27.83 -19.97 56.22
N HIS A 574 28.78 -20.63 55.55
CA HIS A 574 30.01 -21.10 56.20
C HIS A 574 30.87 -19.93 56.71
N SER A 575 31.05 -18.88 55.90
CA SER A 575 31.78 -17.67 56.30
C SER A 575 31.13 -16.97 57.51
N TYR A 576 29.81 -16.86 57.51
CA TYR A 576 29.04 -16.32 58.63
C TYR A 576 29.26 -17.14 59.92
N GLY A 577 29.33 -18.47 59.80
CA GLY A 577 29.68 -19.36 60.91
C GLY A 577 31.06 -19.08 61.50
N MET A 578 32.06 -18.77 60.66
CA MET A 578 33.40 -18.38 61.15
C MET A 578 33.43 -17.00 61.81
N GLU A 579 32.70 -16.02 61.25
CA GLU A 579 32.54 -14.70 61.86
C GLU A 579 31.91 -14.82 63.26
N LEU A 580 30.84 -15.61 63.39
CA LEU A 580 30.20 -15.92 64.68
C LEU A 580 31.15 -16.60 65.68
N GLU A 581 31.99 -17.54 65.23
CA GLU A 581 32.97 -18.20 66.10
C GLU A 581 34.04 -17.19 66.59
N ASN A 582 34.45 -16.25 65.74
CA ASN A 582 35.39 -15.20 66.11
C ASN A 582 34.76 -14.19 67.09
N ASP A 583 33.49 -13.84 66.89
CA ASP A 583 32.72 -12.99 67.81
C ASP A 583 32.54 -13.69 69.16
N GLN A 584 32.26 -15.00 69.17
CA GLN A 584 32.21 -15.81 70.39
C GLN A 584 33.55 -15.80 71.13
N LYS A 585 34.67 -16.03 70.43
CA LYS A 585 36.02 -15.96 71.03
C LYS A 585 36.34 -14.58 71.59
N THR A 586 35.88 -13.53 70.94
CA THR A 586 36.06 -12.15 71.41
C THR A 586 35.22 -11.90 72.67
N TYR A 587 33.96 -12.35 72.67
CA TYR A 587 33.08 -12.28 73.83
C TYR A 587 33.63 -13.07 75.03
N GLU A 588 34.24 -14.24 74.82
CA GLU A 588 34.84 -15.05 75.88
C GLU A 588 36.16 -14.48 76.44
N ARG A 589 36.82 -13.59 75.69
CA ARG A 589 38.10 -12.96 76.07
C ARG A 589 37.93 -11.72 76.96
N TYR A 590 36.77 -11.06 76.89
CA TYR A 590 36.39 -9.91 77.70
C TYR A 590 35.37 -10.30 78.76
#